data_AF-A0A671RXA4-F1
#
_entry.id   AF-A0A671RXA4-F1
#
_cell.length_a   1.000
_cell.length_b   1.000
_cell.length_c   1.000
_cell.angle_alpha   90.00
_cell.angle_beta   90.00
_cell.angle_gamma   90.00
#
_symmetry.space_group_name_H-M   'P 1'
#
loop_
_entity.id
_entity.type
_entity.pdbx_description
1 polymer ?
#
loop_
_entity_poly.entity_id
_entity_poly.type
_entity_poly.pdbx_seq_one_letter_code
_entity_poly.pdbx_strand_id
1 'polypeptide(L)'
;LAACFYPALLEDDSLPLDVKQRAESLLRECDGGSIGSYTESSGIAKIKHCVSQFITRRDGGVPSSPDNIFIKSGSQTIMLKLLISGKDLCQTGVLIPVPTYASFTLALEEQGAAIIPYHLCEEQGWTLQVEELRKSAVIIARIKKTSADPTNFSNF
;
A
#
# COMPACT_ATOMS: atom_id res chain seq x y z
N LEU A 1 -7.99 21.78 9.19
CA LEU A 1 -8.91 20.71 9.68
C LEU A 1 -10.06 21.29 10.47
N ALA A 2 -9.84 22.00 11.59
CA ALA A 2 -10.92 22.62 12.37
C ALA A 2 -11.90 23.45 11.52
N ALA A 3 -11.39 24.33 10.66
CA ALA A 3 -12.21 25.12 9.71
C ALA A 3 -12.97 24.29 8.66
N CYS A 4 -12.53 23.05 8.37
CA CYS A 4 -13.26 22.14 7.49
C CYS A 4 -14.39 21.41 8.21
N PHE A 5 -14.22 21.10 9.50
CA PHE A 5 -15.26 20.51 10.36
C PHE A 5 -16.30 21.53 10.80
N TYR A 6 -15.89 22.78 11.01
CA TYR A 6 -16.76 23.88 11.41
C TYR A 6 -16.51 25.11 10.52
N PRO A 7 -17.17 25.18 9.34
CA PRO A 7 -16.93 26.24 8.35
C PRO A 7 -17.18 27.67 8.84
N ALA A 8 -17.97 27.87 9.90
CA ALA A 8 -18.18 29.19 10.51
C ALA A 8 -16.86 29.83 11.01
N LEU A 9 -15.81 29.06 11.27
CA LEU A 9 -14.48 29.58 11.62
C LEU A 9 -13.78 30.32 10.48
N LEU A 10 -14.25 30.18 9.23
CA LEU A 10 -13.66 30.89 8.09
C LEU A 10 -13.89 32.41 8.19
N GLU A 11 -14.97 32.82 8.84
CA GLU A 11 -15.31 34.23 9.09
C GLU A 11 -14.53 34.83 10.27
N ASP A 12 -13.84 34.01 11.07
CA ASP A 12 -13.09 34.47 12.25
C ASP A 12 -11.67 34.93 11.87
N ASP A 13 -11.27 36.12 12.29
CA ASP A 13 -9.93 36.68 12.07
C ASP A 13 -8.81 35.94 12.84
N SER A 14 -9.16 35.01 13.73
CA SER A 14 -8.20 34.18 14.47
C SER A 14 -7.42 33.20 13.61
N LEU A 15 -7.93 32.85 12.41
CA LEU A 15 -7.26 31.92 11.50
C LEU A 15 -6.35 32.64 10.49
N PRO A 16 -5.11 32.18 10.30
CA PRO A 16 -4.25 32.65 9.24
C PRO A 16 -4.90 32.54 7.85
N LEU A 17 -4.62 33.51 6.98
CA LEU A 17 -5.21 33.59 5.64
C LEU A 17 -4.97 32.33 4.81
N ASP A 18 -3.76 31.77 4.88
CA ASP A 18 -3.40 30.55 4.15
C ASP A 18 -4.19 29.32 4.63
N VAL A 19 -4.50 29.24 5.92
CA VAL A 19 -5.34 28.20 6.50
C VAL A 19 -6.77 28.32 5.98
N LYS A 20 -7.36 29.53 5.97
CA LYS A 20 -8.69 29.78 5.42
C LYS A 20 -8.77 29.39 3.94
N GLN A 21 -7.80 29.85 3.15
CA GLN A 21 -7.71 29.55 1.73
C GLN A 21 -7.62 28.04 1.46
N ARG A 22 -6.79 27.30 2.23
CA ARG A 22 -6.68 25.84 2.09
C ARG A 22 -7.98 25.14 2.48
N ALA A 23 -8.64 25.57 3.54
CA ALA A 23 -9.90 24.99 3.99
C ALA A 23 -11.03 25.20 2.97
N GLU A 24 -11.22 26.44 2.49
CA GLU A 24 -12.19 26.74 1.43
C GLU A 24 -11.89 25.96 0.14
N SER A 25 -10.62 25.94 -0.25
CA SER A 25 -10.16 25.25 -1.45
C SER A 25 -10.44 23.75 -1.38
N LEU A 26 -10.42 23.14 -0.19
CA LEU A 26 -10.82 21.75 0.00
C LEU A 26 -12.34 21.58 0.00
N LEU A 27 -13.07 22.44 0.74
CA LEU A 27 -14.53 22.35 0.84
C LEU A 27 -15.20 22.49 -0.53
N ARG A 28 -14.65 23.31 -1.44
CA ARG A 28 -15.13 23.44 -2.83
C ARG A 28 -15.06 22.16 -3.66
N GLU A 29 -14.20 21.22 -3.29
CA GLU A 29 -14.08 19.92 -3.97
C GLU A 29 -15.01 18.86 -3.39
N CYS A 30 -15.62 19.15 -2.24
CA CYS A 30 -16.57 18.27 -1.58
C CYS A 30 -17.99 18.66 -2.03
N ASP A 31 -18.80 17.66 -2.38
CA ASP A 31 -20.19 17.89 -2.75
C ASP A 31 -20.94 18.54 -1.58
N GLY A 32 -21.66 19.64 -1.88
CA GLY A 32 -22.37 20.42 -0.88
C GLY A 32 -21.47 21.16 0.11
N GLY A 33 -20.16 21.30 -0.17
CA GLY A 33 -19.25 22.06 0.67
C GLY A 33 -18.97 21.39 2.02
N SER A 34 -19.15 20.07 2.12
CA SER A 34 -19.05 19.33 3.39
C SER A 34 -18.06 18.19 3.29
N ILE A 35 -17.10 18.13 4.20
CA ILE A 35 -16.14 17.00 4.29
C ILE A 35 -16.80 15.67 4.71
N GLY A 36 -18.09 15.68 5.07
CA GLY A 36 -18.88 14.48 5.31
C GLY A 36 -19.49 13.88 4.05
N SER A 37 -19.34 14.54 2.89
CA SER A 37 -19.82 14.00 1.62
C SER A 37 -19.03 12.75 1.22
N TYR A 38 -19.67 11.85 0.49
CA TYR A 38 -18.93 10.80 -0.21
C TYR A 38 -17.99 11.44 -1.25
N THR A 39 -16.89 10.76 -1.52
CA THR A 39 -15.94 11.13 -2.57
C THR A 39 -15.91 10.02 -3.62
N GLU A 40 -15.25 10.27 -4.75
CA GLU A 40 -14.88 9.17 -5.65
C GLU A 40 -14.19 8.05 -4.88
N SER A 41 -14.35 6.81 -5.34
CA SER A 41 -13.83 5.61 -4.70
C SER A 41 -12.28 5.55 -4.62
N SER A 42 -11.60 6.31 -5.48
CA SER A 42 -10.15 6.54 -5.49
C SER A 42 -9.72 7.75 -4.65
N GLY A 43 -10.66 8.59 -4.21
CA GLY A 43 -10.43 9.82 -3.45
C GLY A 43 -10.61 11.11 -4.25
N ILE A 44 -10.59 12.25 -3.55
CA ILE A 44 -10.80 13.60 -4.11
C ILE A 44 -9.72 13.94 -5.15
N ALA A 45 -10.13 14.33 -6.35
CA ALA A 45 -9.26 14.61 -7.50
C ALA A 45 -8.14 15.61 -7.19
N LYS A 46 -8.48 16.75 -6.56
CA LYS A 46 -7.48 17.74 -6.15
C LYS A 46 -6.45 17.19 -5.19
N ILE A 47 -6.86 16.37 -4.22
CA ILE A 47 -5.93 15.76 -3.26
C ILE A 47 -4.99 14.80 -3.99
N LYS A 48 -5.52 13.94 -4.89
CA LYS A 48 -4.69 13.08 -5.75
C LYS A 48 -3.66 13.90 -6.52
N HIS A 49 -4.06 15.02 -7.11
CA HIS A 49 -3.15 15.91 -7.83
C HIS A 49 -2.06 16.51 -6.93
N CYS A 50 -2.42 17.01 -5.74
CA CYS A 50 -1.45 17.53 -4.78
C CYS A 50 -0.44 16.46 -4.33
N VAL A 51 -0.89 15.23 -4.09
CA VAL A 51 0.00 14.11 -3.75
C VAL A 51 0.93 13.80 -4.92
N SER A 52 0.42 13.81 -6.15
CA SER A 52 1.23 13.58 -7.35
C SER A 52 2.34 14.62 -7.51
N GLN A 53 2.00 15.91 -7.37
CA GLN A 53 2.98 16.99 -7.41
C GLN A 53 4.00 16.91 -6.27
N PHE A 54 3.59 16.43 -5.09
CA PHE A 54 4.49 16.19 -3.98
C PHE A 54 5.49 15.07 -4.31
N ILE A 55 5.02 13.92 -4.82
CA ILE A 55 5.86 12.78 -5.23
C ILE A 55 6.86 13.24 -6.29
N THR A 56 6.42 13.95 -7.33
CA THR A 56 7.32 14.46 -8.36
C THR A 56 8.39 15.39 -7.82
N ARG A 57 8.06 16.28 -6.88
CA ARG A 57 9.05 17.15 -6.24
C ARG A 57 10.03 16.38 -5.35
N ARG A 58 9.53 15.43 -4.56
CA ARG A 58 10.34 14.57 -3.68
C ARG A 58 11.34 13.73 -4.49
N ASP A 59 10.90 13.21 -5.64
CA ASP A 59 11.66 12.28 -6.47
C ASP A 59 12.49 13.00 -7.54
N GLY A 60 12.82 14.28 -7.35
CA GLY A 60 13.75 15.02 -8.22
C GLY A 60 13.22 15.33 -9.61
N GLY A 61 11.89 15.42 -9.79
CA GLY A 61 11.25 15.74 -11.07
C GLY A 61 10.72 14.53 -11.83
N VAL A 62 10.82 13.30 -11.29
CA VAL A 62 10.21 12.12 -11.91
C VAL A 62 8.68 12.28 -11.92
N PRO A 63 8.00 12.15 -13.09
CA PRO A 63 6.58 12.39 -13.19
C PRO A 63 5.77 11.33 -12.44
N SER A 64 4.86 11.78 -11.59
CA SER A 64 3.82 10.97 -10.96
C SER A 64 2.48 11.32 -11.61
N SER A 65 1.63 10.32 -11.84
CA SER A 65 0.26 10.52 -12.33
C SER A 65 -0.75 10.49 -11.18
N PRO A 66 -1.69 11.45 -11.10
CA PRO A 66 -2.81 11.39 -10.15
C PRO A 66 -3.69 10.15 -10.31
N ASP A 67 -3.75 9.55 -11.51
CA ASP A 67 -4.56 8.37 -11.80
C ASP A 67 -4.02 7.10 -11.12
N ASN A 68 -2.74 7.12 -10.74
CA ASN A 68 -2.09 6.04 -10.01
C ASN A 68 -2.19 6.19 -8.49
N ILE A 69 -2.94 7.19 -8.00
CA ILE A 69 -3.04 7.51 -6.57
C ILE A 69 -4.43 7.13 -6.05
N PHE A 70 -4.45 6.26 -5.06
CA PHE A 70 -5.67 5.83 -4.38
C PHE A 70 -5.61 6.21 -2.90
N ILE A 71 -6.53 7.05 -2.46
CA ILE A 71 -6.65 7.45 -1.05
C ILE A 71 -7.47 6.37 -0.33
N LYS A 72 -6.92 5.82 0.75
CA LYS A 72 -7.57 4.81 1.59
C LYS A 72 -7.45 5.16 3.06
N SER A 73 -8.48 4.81 3.83
CA SER A 73 -8.44 4.91 5.29
C SER A 73 -7.77 3.67 5.86
N GLY A 74 -6.50 3.80 6.27
CA GLY A 74 -5.77 2.75 6.97
C GLY A 74 -5.01 1.74 6.10
N SER A 75 -4.67 0.61 6.72
CA SER A 75 -3.54 -0.28 6.40
C SER A 75 -3.56 -0.91 4.99
N GLN A 76 -2.35 -1.22 4.53
CA GLN A 76 -1.94 -1.87 3.28
C GLN A 76 -2.68 -3.19 2.96
N THR A 77 -3.42 -3.74 3.92
CA THR A 77 -4.18 -5.01 3.86
C THR A 77 -5.15 -5.10 2.68
N ILE A 78 -5.81 -4.00 2.30
CA ILE A 78 -6.75 -4.00 1.17
C ILE A 78 -6.00 -4.13 -0.17
N MET A 79 -4.81 -3.54 -0.29
CA MET A 79 -3.96 -3.72 -1.47
C MET A 79 -3.44 -5.16 -1.57
N LEU A 80 -3.07 -5.77 -0.43
CA LEU A 80 -2.64 -7.17 -0.39
C LEU A 80 -3.71 -8.12 -0.92
N LYS A 81 -4.98 -7.92 -0.57
CA LYS A 81 -6.12 -8.68 -1.13
C LYS A 81 -6.19 -8.63 -2.65
N LEU A 82 -5.97 -7.46 -3.23
CA LEU A 82 -6.00 -7.28 -4.69
C LEU A 82 -4.85 -8.04 -5.37
N LEU A 83 -3.67 -8.06 -4.74
CA LEU A 83 -2.46 -8.71 -5.26
C LEU A 83 -2.46 -10.24 -5.06
N ILE A 84 -3.11 -10.72 -4.00
CA ILE A 84 -3.12 -12.15 -3.61
C ILE A 84 -4.30 -12.90 -4.27
N SER A 85 -5.22 -12.19 -4.94
CA SER A 85 -6.36 -12.76 -5.66
C SER A 85 -5.94 -13.53 -6.93
N GLY A 86 -5.33 -14.70 -6.74
CA GLY A 86 -5.16 -15.72 -7.78
C GLY A 86 -6.29 -16.73 -7.70
N LYS A 87 -7.19 -16.74 -8.70
CA LYS A 87 -8.21 -17.78 -8.91
C LYS A 87 -7.63 -19.08 -9.51
N ASP A 88 -6.31 -19.22 -9.53
CA ASP A 88 -5.62 -20.30 -10.24
C ASP A 88 -5.13 -21.38 -9.28
N LEU A 89 -4.77 -22.54 -9.84
CA LEU A 89 -4.30 -23.76 -9.16
C LEU A 89 -3.02 -23.58 -8.32
N CYS A 90 -2.49 -22.36 -8.19
CA CYS A 90 -1.22 -22.05 -7.53
C CYS A 90 -1.36 -20.91 -6.52
N GLN A 91 -1.01 -21.20 -5.26
CA GLN A 91 -0.95 -20.22 -4.18
C GLN A 91 0.09 -19.12 -4.47
N THR A 92 -0.30 -17.85 -4.34
CA THR A 92 0.58 -16.68 -4.49
C THR A 92 1.65 -16.66 -3.40
N GLY A 93 2.93 -16.63 -3.80
CA GLY A 93 4.06 -16.50 -2.88
C GLY A 93 4.48 -15.04 -2.69
N VAL A 94 4.66 -14.60 -1.45
CA VAL A 94 5.07 -13.23 -1.12
C VAL A 94 6.42 -13.26 -0.39
N LEU A 95 7.41 -12.60 -0.99
CA LEU A 95 8.73 -12.39 -0.39
C LEU A 95 8.66 -11.35 0.72
N ILE A 96 9.05 -11.74 1.93
CA ILE A 96 9.07 -10.85 3.10
C ILE A 96 10.48 -10.79 3.72
N PRO A 97 10.95 -9.60 4.14
CA PRO A 97 12.20 -9.50 4.89
C PRO A 97 12.04 -10.13 6.27
N VAL A 98 13.13 -10.63 6.84
CA VAL A 98 13.23 -10.99 8.25
C VAL A 98 14.34 -10.15 8.87
N PRO A 99 14.06 -9.35 9.91
CA PRO A 99 12.76 -9.19 10.62
C PRO A 99 11.72 -8.37 9.82
N THR A 100 10.43 -8.57 10.14
CA THR A 100 9.30 -7.78 9.62
C THR A 100 8.25 -7.48 10.70
N TYR A 101 7.25 -6.68 10.38
CA TYR A 101 6.15 -6.33 11.27
C TYR A 101 5.07 -7.42 11.28
N ALA A 102 4.68 -7.86 12.48
CA ALA A 102 3.76 -9.00 12.66
C ALA A 102 2.39 -8.82 11.99
N SER A 103 1.86 -7.59 11.96
CA SER A 103 0.58 -7.32 11.30
C SER A 103 0.62 -7.52 9.79
N PHE A 104 1.80 -7.47 9.14
CA PHE A 104 1.94 -7.85 7.73
C PHE A 104 1.79 -9.35 7.53
N THR A 105 2.50 -10.12 8.35
CA THR A 105 2.52 -11.58 8.28
C THR A 105 1.11 -12.12 8.47
N LEU A 106 0.41 -11.65 9.51
CA LEU A 106 -0.99 -12.00 9.76
C LEU A 106 -1.89 -11.64 8.58
N ALA A 107 -1.72 -10.45 8.00
CA ALA A 107 -2.49 -10.02 6.84
C ALA A 107 -2.28 -10.91 5.60
N LEU A 108 -1.05 -11.36 5.36
CA LEU A 108 -0.71 -12.26 4.25
C LEU A 108 -1.29 -13.66 4.46
N GLU A 109 -1.17 -14.19 5.68
CA GLU A 109 -1.72 -15.50 6.07
C GLU A 109 -3.25 -15.49 5.96
N GLU A 110 -3.93 -14.43 6.41
CA GLU A 110 -5.38 -14.26 6.27
C GLU A 110 -5.83 -14.27 4.81
N GLN A 111 -4.99 -13.83 3.87
CA GLN A 111 -5.28 -13.91 2.43
C GLN A 111 -4.84 -15.24 1.79
N GLY A 112 -4.31 -16.17 2.57
CA GLY A 112 -3.82 -17.46 2.07
C GLY A 112 -2.56 -17.33 1.21
N ALA A 113 -1.76 -16.27 1.36
CA ALA A 113 -0.48 -16.18 0.67
C ALA A 113 0.56 -17.13 1.28
N ALA A 114 1.41 -17.71 0.45
CA ALA A 114 2.59 -18.43 0.90
C ALA A 114 3.67 -17.42 1.27
N ILE A 115 4.07 -17.40 2.54
CA ILE A 115 5.09 -16.48 3.03
C ILE A 115 6.48 -17.03 2.72
N ILE A 116 7.32 -16.19 2.11
CA ILE A 116 8.68 -16.53 1.68
C ILE A 116 9.66 -15.60 2.38
N PRO A 117 10.27 -16.01 3.49
CA PRO A 117 11.24 -15.16 4.18
C PRO A 117 12.55 -15.03 3.37
N TYR A 118 13.15 -13.85 3.42
CA TYR A 118 14.55 -13.62 3.09
C TYR A 118 15.21 -12.86 4.24
N HIS A 119 16.42 -13.28 4.62
CA HIS A 119 17.09 -12.69 5.78
C HIS A 119 17.87 -11.44 5.39
N LEU A 120 17.64 -10.36 6.13
CA LEU A 120 18.45 -9.15 6.03
C LEU A 120 19.80 -9.37 6.74
N CYS A 121 20.86 -8.75 6.24
CA CYS A 121 22.20 -8.89 6.83
C CYS A 121 22.36 -7.91 8.01
N GLU A 122 22.31 -8.42 9.23
CA GLU A 122 22.41 -7.64 10.46
C GLU A 122 23.79 -6.94 10.57
N GLU A 123 24.86 -7.62 10.19
CA GLU A 123 26.24 -7.10 10.26
C GLU A 123 26.47 -5.91 9.32
N GLN A 124 25.65 -5.80 8.27
CA GLN A 124 25.67 -4.69 7.31
C GLN A 124 24.53 -3.70 7.54
N GLY A 125 23.92 -3.70 8.73
CA GLY A 125 22.86 -2.75 9.09
C GLY A 125 21.51 -3.08 8.47
N TRP A 126 21.12 -4.36 8.45
CA TRP A 126 19.86 -4.85 7.92
C TRP A 126 19.69 -4.62 6.41
N THR A 127 20.78 -4.76 5.65
CA THR A 127 20.74 -4.59 4.19
C THR A 127 20.17 -5.82 3.49
N LEU A 128 19.51 -5.57 2.36
CA LEU A 128 19.00 -6.61 1.47
C LEU A 128 20.15 -7.14 0.59
N GLN A 129 20.32 -8.47 0.57
CA GLN A 129 21.29 -9.15 -0.28
C GLN A 129 20.56 -9.84 -1.44
N VAL A 130 20.91 -9.50 -2.69
CA VAL A 130 20.23 -10.04 -3.88
C VAL A 130 20.43 -11.55 -4.01
N GLU A 131 21.59 -12.04 -3.57
CA GLU A 131 21.93 -13.46 -3.52
C GLU A 131 20.98 -14.22 -2.60
N GLU A 132 20.61 -13.62 -1.46
CA GLU A 132 19.64 -14.20 -0.53
C GLU A 132 18.25 -14.26 -1.13
N LEU A 133 17.79 -13.18 -1.77
CA LEU A 133 16.52 -13.17 -2.51
C LEU A 133 16.45 -14.29 -3.56
N ARG A 134 17.52 -14.48 -4.33
CA ARG A 134 17.60 -15.53 -5.36
C ARG A 134 17.54 -16.92 -4.75
N LYS A 135 18.24 -17.16 -3.63
CA LYS A 135 18.20 -18.46 -2.92
C LYS A 135 16.78 -18.78 -2.46
N SER A 136 16.10 -17.84 -1.78
CA SER A 136 14.74 -18.04 -1.30
C SER A 136 13.76 -18.35 -2.46
N ALA A 137 13.88 -17.65 -3.58
CA ALA A 137 13.03 -17.89 -4.75
C ALA A 137 13.25 -19.28 -5.40
N VAL A 138 14.52 -19.72 -5.52
CA VAL A 138 14.86 -21.00 -6.15
C VAL A 138 14.45 -22.19 -5.29
N ILE A 139 14.61 -22.12 -3.96
CA ILE A 139 14.21 -23.18 -3.04
C ILE A 139 12.72 -23.48 -3.19
N ILE A 140 11.90 -22.45 -3.37
CA ILE A 140 10.44 -22.59 -3.46
C ILE A 140 9.97 -23.12 -4.80
N ALA A 141 10.62 -22.72 -5.90
CA ALA A 141 10.37 -23.32 -7.21
C ALA A 141 10.63 -24.84 -7.21
N ARG A 142 11.61 -25.30 -6.41
CA ARG A 142 11.92 -26.73 -6.27
C ARG A 142 10.88 -27.48 -5.43
N ILE A 143 10.44 -26.93 -4.30
CA ILE A 143 9.45 -27.56 -3.42
C ILE A 143 8.08 -27.70 -4.12
N LYS A 144 7.64 -26.68 -4.89
CA LYS A 144 6.40 -26.77 -5.68
C LYS A 144 6.48 -27.80 -6.81
N LYS A 145 7.67 -28.01 -7.41
CA LYS A 145 7.87 -29.01 -8.47
C LYS A 145 7.79 -30.45 -7.93
N THR A 146 8.25 -30.69 -6.71
CA THR A 146 8.17 -32.01 -6.06
C THR A 146 6.75 -32.33 -5.56
N SER A 147 5.96 -31.32 -5.16
CA SER A 147 4.57 -31.49 -4.72
C SER A 147 3.56 -31.65 -5.85
N ALA A 148 3.91 -31.25 -7.08
CA ALA A 148 3.02 -31.30 -8.25
C ALA A 148 3.19 -32.57 -9.11
N ASP A 149 3.94 -33.56 -8.64
CA ASP A 149 4.12 -34.86 -9.29
C ASP A 149 3.31 -35.94 -8.53
N PRO A 150 2.07 -36.30 -8.97
CA PRO A 150 1.24 -37.28 -8.28
C PRO A 150 1.71 -38.72 -8.49
N THR A 151 2.84 -38.96 -9.16
CA THR A 151 3.20 -40.30 -9.66
C THR A 151 4.02 -41.15 -8.68
N ASN A 152 4.21 -40.72 -7.43
CA ASN A 152 5.07 -41.44 -6.46
C ASN A 152 4.35 -41.97 -5.22
N PHE A 153 3.15 -42.53 -5.41
CA PHE A 153 2.63 -43.58 -4.53
C PHE A 153 2.60 -44.91 -5.28
N SER A 154 3.75 -45.55 -5.42
CA SER A 154 3.81 -47.01 -5.48
C SER A 154 5.10 -47.51 -4.83
N ASN A 155 4.92 -48.47 -3.92
CA ASN A 155 5.91 -49.23 -3.15
C ASN A 155 6.38 -48.62 -1.81
N PHE A 156 5.54 -48.76 -0.78
CA PHE A 156 5.82 -49.65 0.36
C PHE A 156 4.49 -50.21 0.90
#